data_AF-A0A5E7DRG5-F1
#
_entry.id   AF-A0A5E7DRG5-F1
#
_cell.length_a   1.000
_cell.length_b   1.000
_cell.length_c   1.000
_cell.angle_alpha   90.00
_cell.angle_beta   90.00
_cell.angle_gamma   90.00
#
_symmetry.space_group_name_H-M   'P 1'
#
loop_
_entity.id
_entity.type
_entity.pdbx_description
1 polymer ?
#
loop_
_entity_poly.entity_id
_entity_poly.type
_entity_poly.pdbx_seq_one_letter_code
_entity_poly.pdbx_strand_id
1 'polypeptide(L)' 'MNSMTYKGYAARVKFDERDDIFVGRVLGVRDIISFHADSVAELRAGFAAAVEDYLADCGPPI' A
#
# COMPACT_ATOMS: atom_id res chain seq x y z
N MET A 1 9.94 1.69 11.65
CA MET A 1 8.71 1.35 10.90
C MET A 1 8.76 2.13 9.60
N ASN A 2 8.96 1.46 8.46
CA ASN A 2 8.98 2.16 7.17
C ASN A 2 7.54 2.44 6.73
N SER A 3 7.22 3.73 6.54
CA SER A 3 5.90 4.19 6.15
C SER A 3 5.96 5.00 4.86
N MET A 4 4.92 4.87 4.04
CA MET A 4 4.76 5.60 2.79
C MET A 4 3.45 6.37 2.81
N THR A 5 3.36 7.47 2.07
CA THR A 5 2.16 8.30 1.98
C THR A 5 1.80 8.61 0.53
N TYR A 6 0.52 8.56 0.19
CA TYR A 6 0.00 8.87 -1.14
C TYR A 6 -1.45 9.36 -1.04
N LYS A 7 -1.78 10.52 -1.63
CA LYS A 7 -3.12 11.16 -1.57
C LYS A 7 -3.76 11.21 -0.16
N GLY A 8 -2.94 11.45 0.87
CA GLY A 8 -3.41 11.49 2.27
C GLY A 8 -3.55 10.12 2.94
N TYR A 9 -3.41 9.02 2.20
CA TYR A 9 -3.33 7.66 2.74
C TYR A 9 -1.91 7.35 3.19
N ALA A 10 -1.80 6.45 4.17
CA ALA A 10 -0.54 5.93 4.65
C ALA A 10 -0.48 4.42 4.45
N ALA A 11 0.70 3.88 4.18
CA ALA A 11 0.97 2.44 4.19
C ALA A 11 2.15 2.11 5.10
N ARG A 12 2.10 0.93 5.71
CA ARG A 12 3.26 0.32 6.38
C ARG A 12 3.85 -0.74 5.48
N VAL A 13 5.17 -0.75 5.39
CA VAL A 13 5.91 -1.73 4.60
C VAL A 13 6.81 -2.56 5.51
N LYS A 14 6.86 -3.86 5.24
CA LYS A 14 7.80 -4.81 5.85
C LYS A 14 8.50 -5.58 4.74
N PHE A 15 9.72 -6.02 5.01
CA PHE A 15 10.40 -6.99 4.16
C PHE A 15 10.09 -8.39 4.68
N ASP A 16 9.74 -9.30 3.79
CA ASP A 16 9.59 -10.72 4.07
C ASP A 16 10.82 -11.46 3.57
N GLU A 17 11.67 -11.89 4.50
CA GLU A 17 12.94 -12.57 4.19
C GLU A 17 12.74 -13.95 3.58
N ARG A 18 11.56 -14.58 3.76
CA ARG A 18 11.31 -15.93 3.25
C ARG A 18 11.06 -15.91 1.75
N ASP A 19 10.37 -14.87 1.30
CA ASP A 19 9.95 -14.70 -0.08
C ASP A 19 10.80 -13.64 -0.82
N ASP A 20 11.72 -12.95 -0.12
CA ASP A 20 12.59 -11.88 -0.65
C ASP A 20 11.82 -10.69 -1.25
N ILE A 21 10.66 -10.37 -0.67
CA ILE A 21 9.76 -9.33 -1.16
C ILE A 21 9.43 -8.29 -0.09
N PHE A 22 8.99 -7.11 -0.52
CA PHE A 22 8.33 -6.16 0.35
C PHE A 22 6.83 -6.40 0.38
N VAL A 23 6.23 -6.36 1.57
CA VAL A 23 4.79 -6.42 1.79
C VAL A 23 4.31 -5.10 2.39
N GLY A 24 3.41 -4.45 1.68
CA GLY A 24 2.76 -3.20 2.06
C GLY A 24 1.32 -3.41 2.51
N ARG A 25 0.87 -2.63 3.51
CA ARG A 25 -0.54 -2.58 3.94
C ARG A 25 -0.99 -1.12 4.08
N VAL A 26 -2.10 -0.79 3.43
CA VAL A 26 -2.75 0.53 3.55
C VAL A 26 -3.41 0.67 4.92
N LEU A 27 -3.31 1.86 5.50
CA LEU A 27 -3.84 2.21 6.81
C LEU A 27 -4.95 3.24 6.68
N GLY A 28 -5.84 3.29 7.68
CA GLY A 28 -6.91 4.29 7.75
C GLY A 28 -8.08 4.02 6.81
N VAL A 29 -8.13 2.83 6.20
CA VAL A 29 -9.23 2.33 5.37
C VAL A 29 -9.99 1.24 6.12
N ARG A 30 -11.29 1.07 5.80
CA ARG A 30 -12.11 0.02 6.42
C ARG A 30 -11.70 -1.37 5.93
N ASP A 31 -11.34 -1.46 4.65
CA ASP A 31 -10.98 -2.71 3.99
C ASP A 31 -9.50 -3.07 4.19
N ILE A 32 -9.18 -4.35 4.10
CA ILE A 32 -7.79 -4.81 4.18
C ILE A 32 -7.20 -4.76 2.78
N ILE A 33 -6.37 -3.75 2.55
CA ILE A 33 -5.67 -3.56 1.29
C ILE A 33 -4.17 -3.80 1.50
N SER A 34 -3.64 -4.76 0.76
CA SER A 34 -2.22 -5.12 0.76
C SER A 34 -1.65 -5.19 -0.65
N PHE A 35 -0.36 -4.92 -0.76
CA PHE A 35 0.40 -5.01 -2.01
C PHE A 35 1.77 -5.60 -1.71
N HIS A 36 2.43 -6.16 -2.73
CA HIS A 36 3.80 -6.64 -2.64
C HIS A 36 4.64 -6.09 -3.79
N ALA A 37 5.96 -6.10 -3.64
CA ALA A 37 6.89 -5.56 -4.62
C ALA A 37 8.32 -6.06 -4.38
N ASP A 38 9.10 -6.17 -5.44
CA ASP A 38 10.51 -6.61 -5.39
C ASP A 38 11.48 -5.42 -5.30
N SER A 39 10.97 -4.21 -5.53
CA SER A 39 11.77 -2.98 -5.48
C SER A 39 11.02 -1.81 -4.85
N VAL A 40 11.77 -0.79 -4.44
CA VAL A 40 11.19 0.47 -3.93
C VAL A 40 10.36 1.19 -5.00
N ALA A 41 10.72 1.07 -6.28
CA ALA A 41 9.95 1.66 -7.37
C ALA A 41 8.58 0.98 -7.50
N GLU A 42 8.55 -0.35 -7.46
CA GLU A 42 7.33 -1.13 -7.47
C GLU A 42 6.48 -0.93 -6.22
N LEU A 43 7.09 -0.76 -5.04
CA LEU A 43 6.34 -0.39 -3.82
C LEU A 43 5.55 0.90 -4.00
N ARG A 44 6.15 1.91 -4.65
CA ARG A 44 5.49 3.20 -4.90
C ARG A 44 4.34 3.04 -5.90
N ALA A 45 4.57 2.28 -6.96
CA ALA A 45 3.56 2.01 -7.99
C ALA A 45 2.40 1.18 -7.43
N GLY A 46 2.70 0.07 -6.74
CA GLY A 46 1.71 -0.81 -6.12
C GLY A 46 0.90 -0.11 -5.03
N PHE A 47 1.52 0.74 -4.22
CA PHE A 47 0.77 1.53 -3.24
C PHE A 47 -0.17 2.53 -3.92
N ALA A 48 0.30 3.26 -4.94
CA ALA A 48 -0.54 4.20 -5.66
C ALA A 48 -1.72 3.49 -6.32
N ALA A 49 -1.48 2.38 -7.03
CA ALA A 49 -2.52 1.57 -7.66
C ALA A 49 -3.55 1.09 -6.62
N ALA A 50 -3.10 0.52 -5.50
CA ALA A 50 -4.00 0.04 -4.46
C ALA A 50 -4.89 1.14 -3.85
N VAL A 51 -4.39 2.39 -3.77
CA VAL A 51 -5.19 3.54 -3.31
C VAL A 51 -6.14 4.03 -4.39
N GLU A 52 -5.71 4.09 -5.66
CA GLU A 52 -6.60 4.47 -6.77
C GLU A 52 -7.74 3.47 -6.93
N ASP A 53 -7.46 2.17 -6.86
CA ASP A 53 -8.46 1.10 -6.94
C ASP A 53 -9.49 1.23 -5.81
N TYR A 54 -9.02 1.45 -4.57
CA TYR A 54 -9.90 1.70 -3.44
C TYR A 54 -10.78 2.94 -3.62
N LEU A 55 -10.20 4.04 -4.10
CA LEU A 55 -10.95 5.28 -4.37
C LEU A 55 -11.98 5.08 -5.50
N ALA A 56 -11.67 4.26 -6.50
CA ALA A 56 -12.58 3.95 -7.59
C ALA A 56 -13.78 3.10 -7.12
N ASP A 57 -13.52 2.11 -6.25
CA ASP A 57 -14.54 1.18 -5.77
C ASP A 57 -15.39 1.76 -4.63
N CYS A 58 -14.77 2.47 -3.70
CA CYS A 58 -15.40 2.90 -2.44
C CYS A 58 -15.61 4.42 -2.33
N GLY A 59 -14.93 5.21 -3.16
CA GLY A 59 -14.85 6.66 -2.98
C GLY A 59 -13.95 7.08 -1.81
N PRO A 60 -13.73 8.40 -1.62
CA PRO A 60 -12.94 8.91 -0.50
C PRO A 60 -13.64 8.65 0.85
N PRO A 61 -12.89 8.42 1.94
CA PRO A 61 -13.46 8.39 3.28
C PRO A 61 -14.14 9.73 3.58
N ILE A 62 -15.39 9.64 4.04
CA ILE A 62 -16.20 10.76 4.57
C ILE A 62 -15.63 11.31 5.87
#